data_AF-A0A9Q0DER3-F1
#
_entry.id   AF-A0A9Q0DER3-F1
#
_cell.length_a   1.000
_cell.length_b   1.000
_cell.length_c   1.000
_cell.angle_alpha   90.00
_cell.angle_beta   90.00
_cell.angle_gamma   90.00
#
_symmetry.space_group_name_H-M   'P 1'
#
loop_
_entity.id
_entity.type
_entity.pdbx_description
1 polymer ?
#
loop_
_entity_poly.entity_id
_entity_poly.type
_entity_poly.pdbx_seq_one_letter_code
_entity_poly.pdbx_strand_id
1 'polypeptide(L)'
;MGLSKTKEASLLIDEQLLQYMDQLELLQEKRATLNALIEQYASEMEPQICVQARTVENDAVEFCTERITVKNPVQNTAPVEDIGPKEEGVRRRIKPSKDTSGPEECVGGSTEKPSLNGATEPPSVSQSDPSPHPDPLRWFGILVPQTLRQAQSSFRQVIELSAEMATLQAAVLNTREQLKHCMKLCPLEEH
;
A
#
# COMPACT_ATOMS: atom_id res chain seq x y z
N MET A 1 9.01 -1.35 -53.85
CA MET A 1 8.81 -2.01 -52.54
C MET A 1 8.97 -1.05 -51.33
N GLY A 2 9.39 0.22 -51.47
CA GLY A 2 9.40 1.17 -50.34
C GLY A 2 8.00 1.53 -49.82
N LEU A 3 7.10 1.91 -50.74
CA LEU A 3 5.72 2.38 -50.49
C LEU A 3 4.78 1.47 -49.65
N SER A 4 5.15 0.22 -49.37
CA SER A 4 4.41 -0.61 -48.40
C SER A 4 5.00 -0.44 -47.00
N LYS A 5 6.33 -0.52 -46.86
CA LYS A 5 7.05 -0.34 -45.59
C LYS A 5 6.80 1.02 -44.94
N THR A 6 6.71 2.10 -45.72
CA THR A 6 6.39 3.44 -45.19
C THR A 6 4.95 3.53 -44.67
N LYS A 7 4.00 2.81 -45.28
CA LYS A 7 2.62 2.70 -44.79
C LYS A 7 2.52 1.79 -43.57
N GLU A 8 3.23 0.67 -43.55
CA GLU A 8 3.36 -0.24 -42.40
C GLU A 8 3.94 0.51 -41.19
N ALA A 9 4.96 1.36 -41.40
CA ALA A 9 5.54 2.20 -40.36
C ALA A 9 4.59 3.31 -39.87
N SER A 10 3.82 3.95 -40.77
CA SER A 10 2.77 4.92 -40.38
C SER A 10 1.72 4.27 -39.49
N LEU A 11 1.15 3.13 -39.93
CA LEU A 11 0.11 2.42 -39.17
C LEU A 11 0.60 1.98 -37.78
N LEU A 12 1.87 1.57 -37.66
CA LEU A 12 2.49 1.24 -36.37
C LEU A 12 2.62 2.47 -35.45
N ILE A 13 2.97 3.64 -36.01
CA ILE A 13 3.02 4.91 -35.27
C ILE A 13 1.62 5.33 -34.82
N ASP A 14 0.60 5.17 -35.68
CA ASP A 14 -0.79 5.51 -35.39
C ASP A 14 -1.38 4.59 -34.29
N GLU A 15 -1.15 3.28 -34.37
CA GLU A 15 -1.53 2.28 -33.34
C GLU A 15 -0.86 2.59 -31.99
N GLN A 16 0.44 2.90 -32.01
CA GLN A 16 1.21 3.20 -30.81
C GLN A 16 0.87 4.57 -30.19
N LEU A 17 0.42 5.53 -31.00
CA LEU A 17 -0.12 6.81 -30.54
C LEU A 17 -1.48 6.63 -29.85
N LEU A 18 -2.37 5.81 -30.41
CA LEU A 18 -3.65 5.45 -29.78
C LEU A 18 -3.41 4.77 -28.43
N GLN A 19 -2.54 3.75 -28.37
CA GLN A 19 -2.18 3.07 -27.12
C GLN A 19 -1.60 4.05 -26.07
N TYR A 20 -0.79 5.02 -26.49
CA TYR A 20 -0.26 6.05 -25.60
C TYR A 20 -1.36 7.00 -25.07
N MET A 21 -2.36 7.35 -25.89
CA MET A 21 -3.50 8.15 -25.46
C MET A 21 -4.39 7.41 -24.45
N ASP A 22 -4.75 6.14 -24.72
CA ASP A 22 -5.53 5.30 -23.80
C ASP A 22 -4.84 5.16 -22.44
N GLN A 23 -3.51 4.97 -22.44
CA GLN A 23 -2.70 4.90 -21.23
C GLN A 23 -2.65 6.23 -20.45
N LEU A 24 -2.67 7.38 -21.15
CA LEU A 24 -2.75 8.70 -20.51
C LEU A 24 -4.12 8.98 -19.90
N GLU A 25 -5.22 8.60 -20.57
CA GLU A 25 -6.57 8.76 -20.05
C GLU A 25 -6.78 7.91 -18.80
N LEU A 26 -6.43 6.62 -18.84
CA LEU A 26 -6.52 5.73 -17.67
C LEU A 26 -5.62 6.17 -16.51
N LEU A 27 -4.44 6.74 -16.81
CA LEU A 27 -3.57 7.33 -15.79
C LEU A 27 -4.20 8.60 -15.17
N GLN A 28 -4.90 9.41 -15.96
CA GLN A 28 -5.61 10.60 -15.47
C GLN A 28 -6.82 10.22 -14.63
N GLU A 29 -7.60 9.21 -15.03
CA GLU A 29 -8.72 8.67 -14.26
C GLU A 29 -8.24 8.17 -12.88
N LYS A 30 -7.25 7.27 -12.83
CA LYS A 30 -6.72 6.75 -11.56
C LYS A 30 -6.13 7.84 -10.67
N ARG A 31 -5.52 8.89 -11.24
CA ARG A 31 -5.09 10.08 -10.48
C ARG A 31 -6.27 10.84 -9.87
N ALA A 32 -7.38 11.00 -10.58
CA ALA A 32 -8.59 11.60 -10.04
C ALA A 32 -9.20 10.73 -8.93
N THR A 33 -9.22 9.41 -9.09
CA THR A 33 -9.64 8.47 -8.03
C THR A 33 -8.77 8.57 -6.78
N LEU A 34 -7.43 8.60 -6.95
CA LEU A 34 -6.49 8.70 -5.85
C LEU A 34 -6.61 10.03 -5.11
N ASN A 35 -6.78 11.15 -5.83
CA ASN A 35 -7.01 12.46 -5.22
C ASN A 35 -8.32 12.48 -4.43
N ALA A 36 -9.42 11.97 -4.97
CA ALA A 36 -10.70 11.90 -4.26
C ALA A 36 -10.64 11.03 -2.99
N LEU A 37 -9.90 9.92 -3.02
CA LEU A 37 -9.62 9.10 -1.83
C LEU A 37 -8.79 9.87 -0.78
N ILE A 38 -7.83 10.69 -1.19
CA ILE A 38 -7.05 11.52 -0.26
C ILE A 38 -7.92 12.65 0.32
N GLU A 39 -8.69 13.35 -0.50
CA GLU A 39 -9.56 14.47 -0.10
C GLU A 39 -10.57 14.07 0.98
N GLN A 40 -11.10 12.83 0.91
CA GLN A 40 -11.98 12.28 1.94
C GLN A 40 -11.37 12.38 3.35
N TYR A 41 -10.11 11.96 3.52
CA TYR A 41 -9.41 11.95 4.82
C TYR A 41 -8.66 13.25 5.11
N ALA A 42 -8.27 14.02 4.08
CA ALA A 42 -7.62 15.32 4.25
C ALA A 42 -8.51 16.31 5.02
N SER A 43 -9.83 16.16 4.95
CA SER A 43 -10.78 16.95 5.75
C SER A 43 -10.69 16.71 7.27
N GLU A 44 -10.12 15.58 7.70
CA GLU A 44 -9.89 15.22 9.11
C GLU A 44 -8.44 15.53 9.58
N MET A 45 -7.56 16.00 8.70
CA MET A 45 -6.11 16.09 8.96
C MET A 45 -5.56 17.52 8.81
N GLU A 46 -4.96 18.07 9.88
CA GLU A 46 -4.23 19.35 9.81
C GLU A 46 -2.76 19.12 9.40
N PRO A 47 -2.30 19.63 8.22
CA PRO A 47 -0.94 19.41 7.75
C PRO A 47 0.06 20.30 8.51
N GLN A 48 0.90 19.69 9.35
CA GLN A 48 1.92 20.44 10.11
C GLN A 48 3.17 20.82 9.30
N ILE A 49 3.40 20.20 8.15
CA ILE A 49 4.59 20.40 7.30
C ILE A 49 4.14 20.46 5.84
N CYS A 50 4.60 21.48 5.12
CA CYS A 50 4.51 21.57 3.67
C CYS A 50 5.83 21.10 3.03
N VAL A 51 5.74 20.32 1.94
CA VAL A 51 6.89 19.97 1.10
C VAL A 51 6.76 20.74 -0.22
N GLN A 52 7.64 21.71 -0.43
CA GLN A 52 7.77 22.39 -1.71
C GLN A 52 8.83 21.66 -2.55
N ALA A 53 8.48 21.27 -3.77
CA ALA A 53 9.42 20.71 -4.74
C ALA A 53 9.64 21.73 -5.86
N ARG A 54 10.89 21.97 -6.24
CA ARG A 54 11.26 22.87 -7.35
C ARG A 54 12.28 22.21 -8.27
N THR A 55 12.05 22.30 -9.57
CA THR A 55 13.06 21.94 -10.58
C THR A 55 14.17 22.99 -10.58
N VAL A 56 15.41 22.54 -10.60
CA VAL A 56 16.64 23.33 -10.68
C VAL A 56 17.31 23.05 -12.03
N GLU A 57 18.33 23.82 -12.40
CA GLU A 57 19.10 23.55 -13.61
C GLU A 57 19.71 22.13 -13.59
N ASN A 58 19.77 21.49 -14.77
CA ASN A 58 20.19 20.09 -14.99
C ASN A 58 19.18 19.01 -14.52
N ASP A 59 17.87 19.27 -14.64
CA ASP A 59 16.76 18.36 -14.30
C ASP A 59 16.75 17.83 -12.85
N ALA A 60 17.54 18.44 -11.95
CA ALA A 60 17.53 18.14 -10.53
C ALA A 60 16.27 18.68 -9.86
N VAL A 61 15.76 17.98 -8.85
CA VAL A 61 14.63 18.44 -8.03
C VAL A 61 15.11 18.72 -6.61
N GLU A 62 14.95 19.96 -6.17
CA GLU A 62 15.20 20.40 -4.80
C GLU A 62 13.90 20.34 -3.99
N PHE A 63 14.00 19.83 -2.76
CA PHE A 63 12.86 19.68 -1.84
C PHE A 63 13.08 20.51 -0.58
N CYS A 64 12.18 21.45 -0.33
CA CYS A 64 12.17 22.32 0.84
C CYS A 64 11.01 21.95 1.77
N THR A 65 11.29 21.56 3.01
CA THR A 65 10.27 21.32 4.03
C THR A 65 10.07 22.55 4.91
N GLU A 66 8.88 23.15 4.86
CA GLU A 66 8.48 24.25 5.75
C GLU A 66 7.50 23.74 6.80
N ARG A 67 7.77 23.97 8.09
CA ARG A 67 6.81 23.65 9.16
C ARG A 67 5.78 24.77 9.27
N ILE A 68 4.50 24.43 9.20
CA ILE A 68 3.40 25.39 9.30
C ILE A 68 3.24 25.82 10.76
N THR A 69 4.04 26.79 11.19
CA THR A 69 3.91 27.40 12.53
C THR A 69 2.75 28.39 12.53
N VAL A 70 1.58 27.95 12.98
CA VAL A 70 0.47 28.84 13.33
C VAL A 70 0.94 29.81 14.41
N LYS A 71 1.04 31.10 14.08
CA LYS A 71 1.59 32.14 14.97
C LYS A 71 0.57 32.54 16.05
N ASN A 72 0.39 31.70 17.07
CA ASN A 72 -0.22 32.10 18.33
C ASN A 72 0.80 32.90 19.16
N PRO A 73 0.60 34.21 19.41
CA PRO A 73 1.58 35.06 20.10
C PRO A 73 1.43 34.96 21.63
N VAL A 74 1.47 33.73 22.17
CA VAL A 74 1.49 33.47 23.61
C VAL A 74 2.67 32.55 23.93
N GLN A 75 3.41 32.92 24.98
CA GLN A 75 4.62 32.21 25.40
C GLN A 75 4.29 30.81 25.94
N ASN A 76 5.11 29.82 25.58
CA ASN A 76 5.83 28.99 26.56
C ASN A 76 6.77 27.99 25.87
N THR A 77 8.07 28.13 26.10
CA THR A 77 9.06 27.10 25.76
C THR A 77 9.10 26.04 26.85
N ALA A 78 8.33 24.96 26.68
CA ALA A 78 8.48 23.74 27.45
C ALA A 78 9.17 22.67 26.56
N PRO A 79 10.15 21.90 27.07
CA PRO A 79 10.65 20.73 26.35
C PRO A 79 9.55 19.66 26.27
N VAL A 80 9.57 18.85 25.21
CA VAL A 80 8.58 17.80 24.94
C VAL A 80 8.49 16.83 26.12
N GLU A 81 7.27 16.57 26.59
CA GLU A 81 7.03 15.55 27.62
C GLU A 81 7.26 14.14 27.05
N ASP A 82 7.89 13.30 27.87
CA ASP A 82 8.26 11.92 27.56
C ASP A 82 7.03 11.00 27.60
N ILE A 83 6.28 10.92 26.49
CA ILE A 83 5.11 10.04 26.32
C ILE A 83 5.59 8.60 26.05
N GLY A 84 6.30 8.03 27.02
CA GLY A 84 6.71 6.63 27.07
C GLY A 84 6.28 6.00 28.39
N PRO A 85 5.72 4.76 28.40
CA PRO A 85 5.50 4.02 29.64
C PRO A 85 6.85 3.75 30.33
N LYS A 86 7.10 4.42 31.45
CA LYS A 86 8.31 4.20 32.26
C LYS A 86 8.21 2.83 32.91
N GLU A 87 9.00 1.86 32.44
CA GLU A 87 9.06 0.52 33.02
C GLU A 87 9.68 0.53 34.43
N GLU A 88 8.88 0.82 35.43
CA GLU A 88 9.17 0.39 36.81
C GLU A 88 9.06 -1.14 36.87
N GLY A 89 10.22 -1.80 36.75
CA GLY A 89 10.32 -3.23 36.47
C GLY A 89 9.75 -4.15 37.56
N VAL A 90 8.48 -4.54 37.42
CA VAL A 90 7.79 -5.50 38.29
C VAL A 90 8.37 -6.92 38.13
N ARG A 91 9.49 -7.18 38.82
CA ARG A 91 10.08 -8.52 38.91
C ARG A 91 9.14 -9.49 39.64
N ARG A 92 8.89 -10.65 39.03
CA ARG A 92 8.14 -11.80 39.61
C ARG A 92 9.07 -13.02 39.75
N ARG A 93 8.54 -14.11 40.34
CA ARG A 93 9.04 -15.53 40.33
C ARG A 93 10.05 -15.86 41.47
N ILE A 94 9.95 -16.95 42.29
CA ILE A 94 8.90 -17.99 42.50
C ILE A 94 9.14 -18.92 43.74
N LYS A 95 8.07 -19.55 44.31
CA LYS A 95 8.04 -20.82 45.14
C LYS A 95 8.74 -20.86 46.54
N PRO A 96 8.54 -21.92 47.38
CA PRO A 96 7.31 -22.71 47.69
C PRO A 96 7.11 -23.18 49.19
N SER A 97 5.87 -23.51 49.58
CA SER A 97 5.50 -24.41 50.71
C SER A 97 4.02 -24.86 50.53
N LYS A 98 3.55 -26.11 50.67
CA LYS A 98 3.80 -27.28 51.57
C LYS A 98 3.01 -27.20 52.89
N ASP A 99 2.20 -28.19 53.35
CA ASP A 99 1.74 -29.47 52.74
C ASP A 99 0.33 -29.32 52.05
N THR A 100 -0.82 -30.00 52.30
CA THR A 100 -1.26 -31.10 53.22
C THR A 100 -2.55 -31.81 52.73
N SER A 101 -2.75 -33.09 53.12
CA SER A 101 -4.00 -33.90 53.23
C SER A 101 -5.14 -33.82 52.19
N GLY A 102 -5.44 -34.96 51.53
CA GLY A 102 -6.77 -35.32 50.99
C GLY A 102 -7.59 -36.17 51.99
N PRO A 103 -8.51 -37.09 51.58
CA PRO A 103 -8.91 -37.53 50.24
C PRO A 103 -10.38 -37.22 49.89
N GLU A 104 -10.91 -37.80 48.80
CA GLU A 104 -12.29 -38.34 48.59
C GLU A 104 -12.36 -38.89 47.14
N GLU A 105 -13.44 -39.59 46.74
CA GLU A 105 -13.41 -40.59 45.64
C GLU A 105 -14.49 -40.42 44.54
N CYS A 106 -14.45 -41.32 43.55
CA CYS A 106 -15.56 -41.86 42.74
C CYS A 106 -16.00 -41.23 41.39
N VAL A 107 -15.63 -41.96 40.31
CA VAL A 107 -16.52 -42.58 39.28
C VAL A 107 -17.21 -41.72 38.20
N GLY A 108 -17.01 -42.18 36.94
CA GLY A 108 -17.85 -41.89 35.76
C GLY A 108 -17.21 -40.92 34.74
N GLY A 109 -16.99 -41.26 33.47
CA GLY A 109 -17.16 -42.55 32.78
C GLY A 109 -16.78 -42.44 31.28
N SER A 110 -16.29 -43.57 30.75
CA SER A 110 -16.42 -44.12 29.38
C SER A 110 -17.32 -43.37 28.37
N THR A 111 -17.03 -43.25 27.07
CA THR A 111 -15.94 -43.71 26.16
C THR A 111 -16.06 -42.93 24.80
N GLU A 112 -15.40 -43.12 23.65
CA GLU A 112 -14.50 -44.14 23.02
C GLU A 112 -13.36 -43.44 22.21
N LYS A 113 -12.60 -44.20 21.38
CA LYS A 113 -12.04 -43.79 20.07
C LYS A 113 -12.45 -44.83 19.02
N PRO A 114 -12.55 -44.48 17.72
CA PRO A 114 -11.56 -45.04 16.79
C PRO A 114 -11.08 -44.09 15.67
N SER A 115 -10.26 -44.63 14.76
CA SER A 115 -9.35 -43.92 13.84
C SER A 115 -9.91 -43.62 12.43
N LEU A 116 -9.12 -42.82 11.69
CA LEU A 116 -8.99 -42.65 10.23
C LEU A 116 -9.72 -43.64 9.31
N ASN A 117 -10.27 -43.14 8.19
CA ASN A 117 -9.87 -43.45 6.79
C ASN A 117 -10.80 -42.74 5.77
N GLY A 118 -10.36 -42.56 4.51
CA GLY A 118 -11.28 -42.39 3.36
C GLY A 118 -11.12 -41.17 2.42
N ALA A 119 -10.26 -41.32 1.41
CA ALA A 119 -10.23 -40.68 0.07
C ALA A 119 -11.17 -39.51 -0.34
N THR A 120 -10.53 -38.42 -0.78
CA THR A 120 -10.70 -37.77 -2.11
C THR A 120 -12.07 -37.32 -2.63
N GLU A 121 -12.29 -36.00 -2.61
CA GLU A 121 -12.77 -35.24 -3.80
C GLU A 121 -12.13 -33.81 -3.80
N PRO A 122 -11.83 -33.18 -4.96
CA PRO A 122 -11.09 -31.92 -4.99
C PRO A 122 -11.97 -30.68 -5.31
N PRO A 123 -12.12 -29.70 -4.39
CA PRO A 123 -12.59 -28.38 -4.75
C PRO A 123 -11.43 -27.55 -5.33
N SER A 124 -11.48 -27.24 -6.63
CA SER A 124 -10.52 -26.36 -7.28
C SER A 124 -10.73 -24.90 -6.83
N VAL A 125 -10.00 -24.46 -5.81
CA VAL A 125 -10.03 -23.08 -5.33
C VAL A 125 -8.68 -22.42 -5.62
N SER A 126 -8.69 -21.42 -6.51
CA SER A 126 -7.53 -20.55 -6.78
C SER A 126 -7.30 -19.60 -5.59
N GLN A 127 -6.78 -20.14 -4.49
CA GLN A 127 -6.33 -19.31 -3.37
C GLN A 127 -4.96 -18.71 -3.72
N SER A 128 -4.92 -17.40 -3.88
CA SER A 128 -3.70 -16.64 -3.64
C SER A 128 -3.27 -16.88 -2.19
N ASP A 129 -1.99 -17.21 -1.97
CA ASP A 129 -1.48 -17.56 -0.64
C ASP A 129 -1.81 -16.47 0.39
N PRO A 130 -2.53 -16.79 1.48
CA PRO A 130 -2.78 -15.84 2.54
C PRO A 130 -1.44 -15.51 3.23
N SER A 131 -0.95 -14.28 3.01
CA SER A 131 0.37 -13.81 3.46
C SER A 131 0.69 -14.25 4.90
N PRO A 132 1.86 -14.88 5.18
CA PRO A 132 2.17 -15.46 6.50
C PRO A 132 2.27 -14.48 7.69
N HIS A 133 1.95 -13.21 7.51
CA HIS A 133 1.93 -12.21 8.58
C HIS A 133 0.50 -11.98 9.09
N PRO A 134 0.25 -12.14 10.41
CA PRO A 134 -1.07 -11.91 10.97
C PRO A 134 -1.48 -10.43 10.82
N ASP A 135 -2.74 -10.19 10.47
CA ASP A 135 -3.31 -8.84 10.33
C ASP A 135 -2.96 -7.96 11.55
N PRO A 136 -2.27 -6.82 11.36
CA PRO A 136 -1.76 -6.00 12.47
C PRO A 136 -2.87 -5.39 13.32
N LEU A 137 -4.11 -5.30 12.82
CA LEU A 137 -5.24 -4.88 13.66
C LEU A 137 -5.52 -5.89 14.78
N ARG A 138 -5.16 -7.17 14.62
CA ARG A 138 -5.31 -8.18 15.68
C ARG A 138 -4.35 -7.99 16.85
N TRP A 139 -3.31 -7.17 16.71
CA TRP A 139 -2.43 -6.78 17.82
C TRP A 139 -3.17 -5.92 18.87
N PHE A 140 -4.25 -5.22 18.48
CA PHE A 140 -5.11 -4.43 19.37
C PHE A 140 -6.18 -5.27 20.08
N GLY A 141 -6.22 -6.59 19.87
CA GLY A 141 -7.12 -7.51 20.56
C GLY A 141 -8.58 -7.43 20.09
N ILE A 142 -9.52 -7.46 21.05
CA ILE A 142 -10.95 -7.68 20.77
C ILE A 142 -11.64 -6.40 20.27
N LEU A 143 -11.27 -5.22 20.80
CA LEU A 143 -11.80 -3.93 20.36
C LEU A 143 -10.74 -3.16 19.55
N VAL A 144 -10.76 -3.38 18.24
CA VAL A 144 -10.13 -2.46 17.27
C VAL A 144 -11.12 -1.32 16.98
N PRO A 145 -10.76 -0.04 17.16
CA PRO A 145 -11.62 1.08 16.79
C PRO A 145 -12.03 1.03 15.31
N GLN A 146 -13.29 1.36 15.00
CA GLN A 146 -13.79 1.30 13.63
C GLN A 146 -13.04 2.25 12.68
N THR A 147 -12.64 3.42 13.18
CA THR A 147 -11.76 4.37 12.46
C THR A 147 -10.44 3.73 12.06
N LEU A 148 -9.82 2.93 12.93
CA LEU A 148 -8.56 2.23 12.63
C LEU A 148 -8.76 1.08 11.62
N ARG A 149 -9.92 0.40 11.64
CA ARG A 149 -10.29 -0.58 10.61
C ARG A 149 -10.47 0.10 9.24
N GLN A 150 -11.23 1.20 9.20
CA GLN A 150 -11.48 1.99 7.99
C GLN A 150 -10.21 2.59 7.41
N ALA A 151 -9.35 3.16 8.25
CA ALA A 151 -8.03 3.68 7.85
C ALA A 151 -7.14 2.58 7.25
N GLN A 152 -7.12 1.37 7.84
CA GLN A 152 -6.36 0.26 7.27
C GLN A 152 -6.91 -0.17 5.90
N SER A 153 -8.24 -0.27 5.73
CA SER A 153 -8.82 -0.64 4.43
C SER A 153 -8.60 0.43 3.35
N SER A 154 -8.73 1.71 3.70
CA SER A 154 -8.45 2.83 2.79
C SER A 154 -6.97 2.89 2.39
N PHE A 155 -6.06 2.74 3.37
CA PHE A 155 -4.62 2.75 3.09
C PHE A 155 -4.20 1.58 2.18
N ARG A 156 -4.78 0.38 2.35
CA ARG A 156 -4.58 -0.74 1.39
C ARG A 156 -4.99 -0.33 -0.03
N GLN A 157 -6.19 0.23 -0.18
CA GLN A 157 -6.73 0.67 -1.48
C GLN A 157 -5.86 1.76 -2.14
N VAL A 158 -5.38 2.74 -1.37
CA VAL A 158 -4.50 3.81 -1.89
C VAL A 158 -3.14 3.25 -2.30
N ILE A 159 -2.56 2.31 -1.56
CA ILE A 159 -1.29 1.66 -1.92
C ILE A 159 -1.43 0.77 -3.17
N GLU A 160 -2.52 0.02 -3.29
CA GLU A 160 -2.82 -0.81 -4.46
C GLU A 160 -3.00 0.06 -5.72
N LEU A 161 -3.83 1.10 -5.64
CA LEU A 161 -4.01 2.09 -6.71
C LEU A 161 -2.71 2.83 -7.08
N SER A 162 -1.84 3.09 -6.09
CA SER A 162 -0.51 3.68 -6.32
C SER A 162 0.42 2.73 -7.11
N ALA A 163 0.34 1.42 -6.87
CA ALA A 163 1.12 0.43 -7.62
C ALA A 163 0.60 0.26 -9.06
N GLU A 164 -0.72 0.27 -9.27
CA GLU A 164 -1.32 0.34 -10.60
C GLU A 164 -0.88 1.61 -11.34
N MET A 165 -0.96 2.78 -10.69
CA MET A 165 -0.52 4.04 -11.27
C MET A 165 0.97 4.05 -11.61
N ALA A 166 1.84 3.54 -10.74
CA ALA A 166 3.28 3.41 -11.04
C ALA A 166 3.53 2.49 -12.25
N THR A 167 2.76 1.41 -12.38
CA THR A 167 2.83 0.49 -13.53
C THR A 167 2.37 1.18 -14.83
N LEU A 168 1.27 1.94 -14.79
CA LEU A 168 0.84 2.76 -15.93
C LEU A 168 1.83 3.87 -16.27
N GLN A 169 2.45 4.53 -15.28
CA GLN A 169 3.50 5.52 -15.53
C GLN A 169 4.71 4.90 -16.23
N ALA A 170 5.13 3.69 -15.84
CA ALA A 170 6.17 2.95 -16.55
C ALA A 170 5.76 2.58 -17.99
N ALA A 171 4.50 2.17 -18.20
CA ALA A 171 3.97 1.88 -19.54
C ALA A 171 3.96 3.14 -20.43
N VAL A 172 3.43 4.26 -19.93
CA VAL A 172 3.39 5.58 -20.60
C VAL A 172 4.80 6.08 -20.96
N LEU A 173 5.80 5.87 -20.10
CA LEU A 173 7.18 6.23 -20.41
C LEU A 173 7.76 5.37 -21.55
N ASN A 174 7.47 4.06 -21.53
CA ASN A 174 7.93 3.10 -22.53
C ASN A 174 7.28 3.33 -23.90
N THR A 175 5.95 3.45 -23.98
CA THR A 175 5.23 3.74 -25.24
C THR A 175 5.64 5.09 -25.84
N ARG A 176 5.85 6.12 -25.00
CA ARG A 176 6.42 7.41 -25.42
C ARG A 176 7.83 7.28 -26.01
N GLU A 177 8.66 6.38 -25.50
CA GLU A 177 10.03 6.15 -26.00
C GLU A 177 10.05 5.31 -27.28
N GLN A 178 9.17 4.31 -27.38
CA GLN A 178 8.92 3.56 -28.61
C GLN A 178 8.41 4.49 -29.73
N LEU A 179 7.40 5.32 -29.46
CA LEU A 179 6.87 6.31 -30.41
C LEU A 179 7.97 7.29 -30.88
N LYS A 180 8.76 7.83 -29.94
CA LYS A 180 9.94 8.66 -30.25
C LYS A 180 11.02 7.93 -31.07
N HIS A 181 11.09 6.60 -31.01
CA HIS A 181 12.03 5.81 -31.80
C HIS A 181 11.48 5.55 -33.20
N CYS A 182 10.21 5.12 -33.32
CA CYS A 182 9.52 4.92 -34.60
C CYS A 182 9.48 6.21 -35.44
N MET A 183 9.16 7.35 -34.83
CA MET A 183 9.20 8.66 -35.51
C MET A 183 10.61 9.06 -36.01
N LYS A 184 11.69 8.58 -35.37
CA LYS A 184 13.08 8.80 -35.82
C LYS A 184 13.54 7.79 -36.87
N LEU A 185 13.00 6.57 -36.83
CA LEU A 185 13.29 5.50 -37.80
C LEU A 185 12.41 5.57 -39.06
N CYS A 186 11.46 6.50 -39.11
CA CYS A 186 10.67 6.82 -40.29
C CYS A 186 11.03 8.21 -40.88
N PRO A 187 12.32 8.50 -41.20
CA PRO A 187 12.64 9.70 -41.97
C PRO A 187 12.00 9.58 -43.36
N LEU A 188 11.60 10.72 -43.92
CA LEU A 188 10.98 10.78 -45.24
C LEU A 188 11.93 10.23 -46.30
N GLU A 189 11.44 9.34 -47.18
CA GLU A 189 12.02 9.13 -48.51
C GLU A 189 11.74 10.40 -49.34
N GLU A 190 12.48 11.50 -49.10
CA GLU A 190 12.46 12.67 -49.98
C GLU A 190 13.22 12.34 -51.27
N HIS A 191 12.48 11.99 -52.34
CA HIS A 191 12.94 12.18 -53.72
C HIS A 191 11.83 12.18 -54.77
#